data_AF-A0A847IC12-F1
#
_entry.id   AF-A0A847IC12-F1
#
_cell.length_a   1.000
_cell.length_b   1.000
_cell.length_c   1.000
_cell.angle_alpha   90.00
_cell.angle_beta   90.00
_cell.angle_gamma   90.00
#
_symmetry.space_group_name_H-M   'P 1'
#
loop_
_entity.id
_entity.type
_entity.pdbx_description
1 polymer ?
#
loop_
_entity_poly.entity_id
_entity_poly.type
_entity_poly.pdbx_seq_one_letter_code
_entity_poly.pdbx_strand_id
1 'polypeptide(L)'
;MARATGTWLSGPQFPGADDNDYNGQDLGLPADGPGSLVGGWGRVLGLLIDWLIAGGVAVAIMGVKPANHMASSLEMTMRSAATPQLIIWCVIGVLAVAIFGFTPGQFFVGTRVARVDLGPERTAAEIEGREPRAAVGIVRALGRQVILLFVVPALINDYNGRAMHDRATGTAIVRTR
;
A
#
# COMPACT_ATOMS: atom_id res chain seq x y z
N MET A 1 14.98 40.27 18.53
CA MET A 1 13.95 39.41 17.94
C MET A 1 14.31 39.09 16.48
N ALA A 2 15.13 38.06 16.23
CA ALA A 2 15.72 37.82 14.90
C ALA A 2 15.74 36.31 14.51
N ARG A 3 14.67 35.55 14.81
CA ARG A 3 14.62 34.09 14.54
C ARG A 3 13.65 33.66 13.42
N ALA A 4 12.83 34.56 12.87
CA ALA A 4 11.79 34.17 11.91
C ALA A 4 12.25 34.10 10.44
N THR A 5 13.41 34.66 10.09
CA THR A 5 13.86 34.77 8.69
C THR A 5 14.74 33.60 8.22
N GLY A 6 15.23 32.75 9.14
CA GLY A 6 16.06 31.58 8.78
C GLY A 6 15.26 30.34 8.35
N THR A 7 13.98 30.26 8.72
CA THR A 7 13.17 29.03 8.58
C THR A 7 12.80 28.69 7.14
N TRP A 8 12.86 29.66 6.23
CA TRP A 8 12.55 29.46 4.81
C TRP A 8 13.73 28.87 4.02
N LEU A 9 14.97 29.03 4.52
CA LEU A 9 16.15 28.43 3.92
C LEU A 9 16.33 26.95 4.34
N SER A 10 15.84 26.61 5.54
CA SER A 10 15.89 25.26 6.12
C SER A 10 14.79 24.31 5.60
N GLY A 11 13.92 24.78 4.70
CA GLY A 11 12.77 24.00 4.21
C GLY A 11 11.72 23.74 5.29
N PRO A 12 10.61 23.08 4.94
CA PRO A 12 9.57 22.73 5.91
C PRO A 12 10.13 21.75 6.95
N GLN A 13 10.32 22.23 8.18
CA GLN A 13 10.77 21.38 9.28
C GLN A 13 9.59 20.56 9.80
N PHE A 14 9.51 19.31 9.35
CA PHE A 14 8.56 18.35 9.88
C PHE A 14 9.14 17.78 11.20
N PRO A 15 8.39 17.82 12.32
CA PRO A 15 8.86 17.21 13.56
C PRO A 15 9.26 15.75 13.34
N GLY A 16 10.54 15.42 13.58
CA GLY A 16 11.09 14.07 13.39
C GLY A 16 11.78 13.79 12.05
N ALA A 17 11.83 14.76 11.12
CA ALA A 17 12.55 14.60 9.84
C ALA A 17 14.04 14.98 9.91
N ASP A 18 14.44 15.83 10.87
CA ASP A 18 15.80 16.40 10.92
C ASP A 18 16.88 15.43 11.45
N ASP A 19 16.50 14.26 11.98
CA ASP A 19 17.39 13.33 12.70
C ASP A 19 17.41 11.90 12.11
N ASN A 20 16.78 11.70 10.94
CA ASN A 20 16.79 10.41 10.24
C ASN A 20 17.81 10.40 9.09
N ASP A 21 18.78 9.50 9.17
CA ASP A 21 19.76 9.22 8.11
C ASP A 21 19.12 8.50 6.90
N TYR A 22 18.00 7.79 7.11
CA TYR A 22 17.29 7.07 6.04
C TYR A 22 15.79 6.90 6.29
N ASN A 23 15.07 6.58 5.21
CA ASN A 23 13.61 6.39 5.22
C ASN A 23 13.20 5.22 6.13
N GLY A 24 12.37 5.50 7.14
CA GLY A 24 11.81 4.49 8.06
C GLY A 24 12.61 4.23 9.33
N GLN A 25 13.69 4.96 9.55
CA GLN A 25 14.49 4.87 10.77
C GLN A 25 13.69 5.20 12.03
N ASP A 26 12.83 6.22 11.97
CA ASP A 26 11.89 6.60 13.04
C ASP A 26 10.87 5.50 13.37
N LEU A 27 10.66 4.56 12.45
CA LEU A 27 9.77 3.41 12.61
C LEU A 27 10.52 2.16 13.08
N GLY A 28 11.84 2.21 13.30
CA GLY A 28 12.67 1.05 13.66
C GLY A 28 12.86 0.06 12.51
N LEU A 29 12.70 0.50 11.26
CA LEU A 29 12.89 -0.33 10.07
C LEU A 29 14.37 -0.28 9.64
N PRO A 30 14.94 -1.36 9.08
CA PRO A 30 16.28 -1.32 8.50
C PRO A 30 16.32 -0.50 7.20
N ALA A 31 17.48 0.08 6.90
CA ALA A 31 17.68 0.88 5.68
C ALA A 31 17.53 0.05 4.40
N ASP A 32 18.11 -1.15 4.38
CA ASP A 32 18.10 -2.06 3.23
C ASP A 32 17.81 -3.51 3.64
N GLY A 33 17.37 -4.32 2.67
CA GLY A 33 17.13 -5.75 2.86
C GLY A 33 15.72 -6.11 3.36
N PRO A 34 15.49 -7.34 3.83
CA PRO A 34 14.20 -7.78 4.34
C PRO A 34 13.75 -6.94 5.54
N GLY A 35 12.50 -6.49 5.56
CA GLY A 35 11.96 -5.59 6.59
C GLY A 35 12.11 -4.10 6.28
N SER A 36 12.93 -3.72 5.30
CA SER A 36 13.06 -2.32 4.86
C SER A 36 11.80 -1.80 4.18
N LEU A 37 11.63 -0.48 4.16
CA LEU A 37 10.54 0.19 3.45
C LEU A 37 10.60 -0.09 1.95
N VAL A 38 9.45 -0.45 1.38
CA VAL A 38 9.34 -0.66 -0.07
C VAL A 38 9.23 0.69 -0.77
N GLY A 39 10.07 0.89 -1.79
CA GLY A 39 9.99 2.06 -2.68
C GLY A 39 8.72 2.09 -3.53
N GLY A 40 8.38 3.26 -4.08
CA GLY A 40 7.11 3.49 -4.79
C GLY A 40 6.78 2.46 -5.89
N TRP A 41 7.76 2.08 -6.72
CA TRP A 41 7.55 1.12 -7.81
C TRP A 41 7.12 -0.28 -7.36
N GLY A 42 7.63 -0.78 -6.23
CA GLY A 42 7.20 -2.07 -5.70
C GLY A 42 5.72 -2.07 -5.29
N ARG A 43 5.23 -0.93 -4.79
CA ARG A 43 3.82 -0.74 -4.43
C ARG A 43 2.93 -0.70 -5.68
N VAL A 44 3.37 0.03 -6.71
CA VAL A 44 2.65 0.13 -7.99
C VAL A 44 2.56 -1.22 -8.68
N LEU A 45 3.65 -2.00 -8.71
CA LEU A 45 3.65 -3.34 -9.29
C LEU A 45 2.71 -4.29 -8.55
N GLY A 46 2.70 -4.27 -7.22
CA GLY A 46 1.79 -5.09 -6.42
C GLY A 46 0.32 -4.74 -6.71
N LEU A 47 0.01 -3.45 -6.74
CA LEU A 47 -1.32 -2.94 -7.07
C LEU A 47 -1.75 -3.32 -8.50
N LEU A 48 -0.85 -3.21 -9.47
CA LEU A 48 -1.11 -3.60 -10.87
C LEU A 48 -1.43 -5.08 -10.98
N ILE A 49 -0.67 -5.95 -10.30
CA ILE A 49 -0.92 -7.39 -10.29
C ILE A 49 -2.28 -7.70 -9.66
N ASP A 50 -2.61 -7.10 -8.52
CA ASP A 50 -3.92 -7.27 -7.89
C ASP A 50 -5.06 -6.81 -8.81
N TRP A 51 -4.85 -5.70 -9.53
CA TRP A 51 -5.82 -5.18 -10.49
C TRP A 51 -6.07 -6.15 -11.65
N LEU A 52 -5.01 -6.75 -12.19
CA LEU A 52 -5.10 -7.74 -13.27
C LEU A 52 -5.76 -9.05 -12.79
N ILE A 53 -5.43 -9.52 -11.58
CA ILE A 53 -6.08 -10.69 -10.98
C ILE A 53 -7.58 -10.44 -10.84
N ALA A 54 -7.98 -9.31 -10.26
CA ALA A 54 -9.38 -8.97 -10.10
C ALA A 54 -10.11 -8.80 -11.45
N GLY A 55 -9.44 -8.23 -12.46
CA GLY A 55 -9.97 -8.11 -13.81
C GLY A 55 -10.19 -9.47 -14.47
N GLY A 56 -9.21 -10.38 -14.35
CA GLY A 56 -9.35 -11.75 -14.85
C GLY A 56 -10.51 -12.51 -14.21
N VAL A 57 -10.65 -12.41 -12.88
CA VAL A 57 -11.79 -13.01 -12.15
C VAL A 57 -13.11 -12.37 -12.56
N ALA A 58 -13.17 -11.06 -12.72
CA ALA A 58 -14.37 -10.35 -13.17
C ALA A 58 -14.81 -10.81 -14.56
N VAL A 59 -13.88 -10.91 -15.51
CA VAL A 59 -14.18 -11.40 -16.86
C VAL A 59 -14.63 -12.87 -16.83
N ALA A 60 -14.00 -13.71 -16.00
CA ALA A 60 -14.39 -15.11 -15.85
C ALA A 60 -15.84 -15.26 -15.33
N ILE A 61 -16.27 -14.39 -14.41
CA ILE A 61 -17.63 -14.38 -13.87
C ILE A 61 -18.64 -13.78 -14.86
N MET A 62 -18.30 -12.66 -15.48
CA MET A 62 -19.22 -11.90 -16.35
C MET A 62 -19.36 -12.49 -17.75
N GLY A 63 -18.38 -13.29 -18.17
CA GLY A 63 -18.29 -13.86 -19.51
C GLY A 63 -17.92 -12.83 -20.58
N VAL A 64 -17.46 -13.33 -21.73
CA VAL A 64 -17.14 -12.49 -22.89
C VAL A 64 -18.43 -11.98 -23.53
N LYS A 65 -18.53 -10.67 -23.74
CA LYS A 65 -19.69 -10.04 -24.38
C LYS A 65 -19.47 -9.94 -25.90
N PRO A 66 -20.47 -10.29 -26.73
CA PRO A 66 -20.38 -10.14 -28.17
C PRO A 66 -20.26 -8.67 -28.55
N ALA A 67 -19.67 -8.35 -29.70
CA ALA A 67 -19.60 -6.97 -30.20
C ALA A 67 -20.99 -6.44 -30.57
N ASN A 68 -21.17 -5.11 -30.54
CA ASN A 68 -22.36 -4.44 -31.07
C ASN A 68 -21.98 -3.44 -32.16
N HIS A 69 -22.95 -2.73 -32.74
CA HIS A 69 -22.72 -1.79 -33.83
C HIS A 69 -21.80 -0.60 -33.48
N MET A 70 -21.53 -0.35 -32.20
CA MET A 70 -20.77 0.80 -31.72
C MET A 70 -19.45 0.44 -31.02
N ALA A 71 -19.23 -0.82 -30.65
CA ALA A 71 -18.13 -1.24 -29.81
C ALA A 71 -17.68 -2.67 -30.08
N SER A 72 -16.37 -2.91 -29.91
CA SER A 72 -15.78 -4.25 -30.00
C SER A 72 -16.21 -5.15 -28.82
N SER A 73 -16.05 -6.47 -28.99
CA SER A 73 -16.31 -7.46 -27.93
C SER A 73 -15.43 -7.22 -26.69
N LEU A 74 -14.17 -6.81 -26.89
CA LEU A 74 -13.25 -6.46 -25.81
C LEU A 74 -13.79 -5.27 -25.01
N GLU A 75 -14.20 -4.20 -25.68
CA GLU A 75 -14.71 -2.99 -25.02
C GLU A 75 -15.99 -3.28 -24.22
N MET A 76 -16.93 -4.04 -24.79
CA MET A 76 -18.15 -4.44 -24.07
C MET A 76 -17.83 -5.33 -22.87
N THR A 77 -16.89 -6.27 -23.02
CA THR A 77 -16.46 -7.15 -21.92
C THR A 77 -15.84 -6.34 -20.80
N MET A 78 -14.88 -5.47 -21.10
CA MET A 78 -14.22 -4.59 -20.13
C MET A 78 -15.20 -3.65 -19.43
N ARG A 79 -16.15 -3.06 -20.15
CA ARG A 79 -17.22 -2.22 -19.56
C ARG A 79 -18.08 -3.01 -18.60
N SER A 80 -18.50 -4.22 -18.99
CA SER A 80 -19.32 -5.09 -18.14
C SER A 80 -18.57 -5.59 -16.90
N ALA A 81 -17.25 -5.80 -17.02
CA ALA A 81 -16.39 -6.29 -15.96
C ALA A 81 -15.90 -5.18 -15.02
N ALA A 82 -16.00 -3.90 -15.38
CA ALA A 82 -15.44 -2.79 -14.61
C ALA A 82 -15.99 -2.69 -13.17
N THR A 83 -17.32 -2.75 -13.00
CA THR A 83 -17.92 -2.69 -11.66
C THR A 83 -17.61 -3.95 -10.83
N PRO A 84 -17.81 -5.18 -11.37
CA PRO A 84 -17.39 -6.40 -10.67
C PRO A 84 -15.90 -6.42 -10.31
N GLN A 85 -15.02 -5.96 -11.21
CA GLN A 85 -13.58 -5.90 -10.99
C GLN A 85 -13.24 -5.05 -9.77
N LEU A 86 -13.83 -3.86 -9.63
CA LEU A 86 -13.62 -3.00 -8.45
C LEU A 86 -14.08 -3.67 -7.16
N ILE A 87 -15.25 -4.33 -7.18
CA ILE A 87 -15.78 -5.04 -6.00
C ILE A 87 -14.87 -6.21 -5.62
N ILE A 88 -14.49 -7.03 -6.60
CA ILE A 88 -13.61 -8.18 -6.40
C ILE A 88 -12.25 -7.74 -5.87
N TRP A 89 -11.65 -6.71 -6.47
CA TRP A 89 -10.39 -6.14 -6.02
C TRP A 89 -10.48 -5.61 -4.59
N CYS A 90 -11.57 -4.93 -4.24
CA CYS A 90 -11.83 -4.43 -2.89
C CYS A 90 -11.96 -5.57 -1.87
N VAL A 91 -12.77 -6.58 -2.17
CA VAL A 91 -13.02 -7.73 -1.28
C VAL A 91 -11.74 -8.54 -1.08
N ILE A 92 -11.04 -8.90 -2.16
CA ILE A 92 -9.78 -9.64 -2.08
C ILE A 92 -8.74 -8.84 -1.30
N GLY A 93 -8.59 -7.55 -1.59
CA GLY A 93 -7.63 -6.69 -0.91
C GLY A 93 -7.87 -6.60 0.60
N VAL A 94 -9.11 -6.33 1.02
CA VAL A 94 -9.46 -6.24 2.44
C VAL A 94 -9.27 -7.57 3.16
N LEU A 95 -9.78 -8.67 2.61
CA LEU A 95 -9.68 -9.99 3.24
C LEU A 95 -8.23 -10.45 3.33
N ALA A 96 -7.46 -10.30 2.25
CA ALA A 96 -6.07 -10.74 2.22
C ALA A 96 -5.20 -9.95 3.21
N VAL A 97 -5.35 -8.62 3.25
CA VAL A 97 -4.59 -7.78 4.19
C VAL A 97 -5.06 -7.99 5.62
N ALA A 98 -6.36 -8.14 5.87
CA ALA A 98 -6.89 -8.33 7.22
C ALA A 98 -6.42 -9.66 7.85
N ILE A 99 -6.34 -10.73 7.05
CA ILE A 99 -6.01 -12.08 7.52
C ILE A 99 -4.50 -12.36 7.44
N PHE A 100 -3.87 -12.07 6.30
CA PHE A 100 -2.48 -12.45 6.02
C PHE A 100 -1.48 -11.29 6.13
N GLY A 101 -1.96 -10.04 6.10
CA GLY A 101 -1.09 -8.86 6.08
C GLY A 101 -0.44 -8.60 4.73
N PHE A 102 -0.89 -9.23 3.65
CA PHE A 102 -0.45 -8.95 2.28
C PHE A 102 -1.55 -9.30 1.28
N THR A 103 -1.57 -8.62 0.14
CA THR A 103 -2.39 -8.99 -1.03
C THR A 103 -1.66 -10.01 -1.92
N PRO A 104 -2.36 -10.74 -2.80
CA PRO A 104 -1.73 -11.64 -3.77
C PRO A 104 -0.64 -10.96 -4.61
N GLY A 105 -0.89 -9.75 -5.10
CA GLY A 105 0.08 -8.95 -5.83
C GLY A 105 1.28 -8.57 -4.98
N GLN A 106 1.06 -8.16 -3.73
CA GLN A 106 2.15 -7.89 -2.78
C GLN A 106 3.00 -9.14 -2.52
N PHE A 107 2.37 -10.32 -2.42
CA PHE A 107 3.07 -11.60 -2.28
C PHE A 107 3.99 -11.88 -3.49
N PHE A 108 3.50 -11.68 -4.72
CA PHE A 108 4.32 -11.85 -5.92
C PHE A 108 5.51 -10.88 -5.97
N VAL A 109 5.32 -9.63 -5.58
CA VAL A 109 6.41 -8.64 -5.52
C VAL A 109 7.38 -8.94 -4.36
N GLY A 110 6.97 -9.68 -3.34
CA GLY A 110 7.78 -9.92 -2.13
C GLY A 110 7.69 -8.74 -1.16
N THR A 111 6.48 -8.24 -0.97
CA THR A 111 6.18 -7.11 -0.08
C THR A 111 5.02 -7.50 0.83
N ARG A 112 4.92 -6.84 1.98
CA ARG A 112 3.82 -7.06 2.92
C ARG A 112 3.48 -5.78 3.66
N VAL A 113 2.28 -5.72 4.23
CA VAL A 113 1.84 -4.69 5.15
C VAL A 113 2.29 -5.06 6.56
N ALA A 114 3.08 -4.21 7.19
CA ALA A 114 3.47 -4.29 8.59
C ALA A 114 2.78 -3.19 9.40
N ARG A 115 2.49 -3.48 10.67
CA ARG A 115 2.00 -2.49 11.61
C ARG A 115 3.18 -1.77 12.22
N VAL A 116 3.12 -0.44 12.22
CA VAL A 116 4.18 0.43 12.78
C VAL A 116 3.63 1.35 13.87
N ASP A 117 2.35 1.22 14.20
CA ASP A 117 1.64 2.01 15.21
C ASP A 117 1.94 1.57 16.66
N LEU A 118 2.61 0.42 16.83
CA LEU A 118 2.91 -0.17 18.13
C LEU A 118 4.27 0.27 18.71
N GLY A 119 4.95 1.21 18.03
CA GLY A 119 6.24 1.75 18.42
C GLY A 119 7.43 1.13 17.66
N PRO A 120 8.55 1.86 17.56
CA PRO A 120 9.73 1.44 16.81
C PRO A 120 10.40 0.20 17.41
N GLU A 121 10.42 0.07 18.74
CA GLU A 121 11.01 -1.09 19.42
C GLU A 121 10.30 -2.40 19.07
N ARG A 122 8.96 -2.38 19.06
CA ARG A 122 8.18 -3.57 18.68
C ARG A 122 8.31 -3.87 17.20
N THR A 123 8.35 -2.83 16.36
CA THR A 123 8.52 -2.99 14.91
C THR A 123 9.87 -3.64 14.59
N ALA A 124 10.94 -3.21 15.27
CA ALA A 124 12.25 -3.85 15.19
C ALA A 124 12.21 -5.30 15.68
N ALA A 125 11.56 -5.57 16.82
CA ALA A 125 11.40 -6.93 17.34
C ALA A 125 10.61 -7.86 16.39
N GLU A 126 9.61 -7.35 15.65
CA GLU A 126 8.88 -8.11 14.64
C GLU A 126 9.74 -8.43 13.40
N ILE A 127 10.66 -7.54 13.02
CA ILE A 127 11.57 -7.74 11.88
C ILE A 127 12.67 -8.72 12.24
N GLU A 128 13.21 -8.62 13.45
CA GLU A 128 14.19 -9.55 14.00
C GLU A 128 13.59 -10.92 14.33
N GLY A 129 12.25 -11.07 14.31
CA GLY A 129 11.55 -12.31 14.60
C GLY A 129 11.46 -12.67 16.08
N ARG A 130 11.71 -11.70 16.97
CA ARG A 130 11.55 -11.85 18.43
C ARG A 130 10.07 -11.88 18.84
N GLU A 131 9.22 -11.17 18.11
CA GLU A 131 7.78 -11.09 18.36
C GLU A 131 6.96 -11.57 17.15
N PRO A 132 5.79 -12.20 17.37
CA PRO A 132 4.88 -12.56 16.30
C PRO A 132 4.31 -11.31 15.63
N ARG A 133 4.12 -11.39 14.32
CA ARG A 133 3.61 -10.30 13.48
C ARG A 133 2.24 -9.83 13.95
N ALA A 134 2.08 -8.53 14.18
CA ALA A 134 0.78 -7.98 14.54
C ALA A 134 -0.20 -8.03 13.35
N ALA A 135 -1.39 -8.60 13.59
CA ALA A 135 -2.47 -8.58 12.61
C ALA A 135 -2.90 -7.13 12.31
N VAL A 136 -3.04 -6.79 11.03
CA VAL A 136 -3.51 -5.48 10.55
C VAL A 136 -4.95 -5.23 11.02
N GLY A 137 -5.78 -6.27 10.96
CA GLY A 137 -7.19 -6.24 11.33
C GLY A 137 -8.09 -5.63 10.24
N ILE A 138 -9.38 -5.96 10.30
CA ILE A 138 -10.36 -5.64 9.25
C ILE A 138 -10.55 -4.12 9.11
N VAL A 139 -10.65 -3.38 10.21
CA VAL A 139 -10.93 -1.94 10.20
C VAL A 139 -9.84 -1.16 9.46
N ARG A 140 -8.56 -1.47 9.74
CA ARG A 140 -7.42 -0.83 9.06
C ARG A 140 -7.32 -1.25 7.61
N ALA A 141 -7.52 -2.54 7.32
CA ALA A 141 -7.54 -3.04 5.95
C ALA A 141 -8.63 -2.35 5.10
N LEU A 142 -9.81 -2.14 5.67
CA LEU A 142 -10.91 -1.42 5.03
C LEU A 142 -10.58 0.06 4.83
N GLY A 143 -10.07 0.74 5.86
CA GLY A 143 -9.63 2.14 5.74
C GLY A 143 -8.58 2.32 4.63
N ARG A 144 -7.60 1.41 4.57
CA ARG A 144 -6.60 1.38 3.51
C ARG A 144 -7.24 1.22 2.12
N GLN A 145 -8.13 0.24 1.97
CA GLN A 145 -8.80 -0.04 0.70
C GLN A 145 -9.64 1.15 0.21
N VAL A 146 -10.37 1.80 1.11
CA VAL A 146 -11.18 2.98 0.79
C VAL A 146 -10.31 4.14 0.30
N ILE A 147 -9.18 4.40 0.97
CA ILE A 147 -8.26 5.47 0.52
C ILE A 147 -7.65 5.13 -0.84
N LEU A 148 -7.34 3.87 -1.10
CA LEU A 148 -6.81 3.44 -2.40
C LEU A 148 -7.80 3.65 -3.56
N LEU A 149 -9.11 3.61 -3.32
CA LEU A 149 -10.12 3.93 -4.36
C LEU A 149 -9.95 5.36 -4.90
N PHE A 150 -9.41 6.27 -4.09
CA PHE A 150 -9.18 7.66 -4.51
C PHE A 150 -7.89 7.84 -5.32
N VAL A 151 -7.10 6.78 -5.57
CA VAL A 151 -5.86 6.67 -6.38
C VAL A 151 -4.76 7.70 -6.10
N VAL A 152 -5.07 8.98 -6.17
CA VAL A 152 -4.20 10.13 -5.86
C VAL A 152 -3.51 9.99 -4.50
N PRO A 153 -4.19 9.65 -3.39
CA PRO A 153 -3.52 9.47 -2.10
C PRO A 153 -2.56 8.27 -2.07
N ALA A 154 -2.73 7.31 -2.99
CA ALA A 154 -1.84 6.15 -3.10
C ALA A 154 -0.50 6.50 -3.76
N LEU A 155 -0.51 7.51 -4.63
CA LEU A 155 0.66 7.96 -5.39
C LEU A 155 1.48 9.03 -4.65
N ILE A 156 0.88 9.70 -3.66
CA ILE A 156 1.59 10.67 -2.82
C ILE A 156 2.34 9.93 -1.72
N ASN A 157 3.66 10.11 -1.71
CA ASN A 157 4.54 9.63 -0.66
C ASN A 157 4.71 10.71 0.42
N ASP A 158 4.77 10.24 1.65
CA ASP A 158 5.13 11.00 2.85
C ASP A 158 6.65 11.29 2.88
N TYR A 159 7.08 12.15 3.81
CA TYR A 159 8.50 12.53 3.97
C TYR A 159 9.44 11.32 4.16
N ASN A 160 8.98 10.27 4.85
CA ASN A 160 9.70 9.00 5.04
C ASN A 160 9.59 8.03 3.84
N GLY A 161 9.04 8.45 2.71
CA GLY A 161 8.76 7.56 1.55
C GLY A 161 7.60 6.58 1.76
N ARG A 162 6.87 6.66 2.88
CA ARG A 162 5.67 5.87 3.20
C ARG A 162 4.44 6.41 2.45
N ALA A 163 3.52 5.58 1.99
CA ALA A 163 2.33 6.10 1.29
C ALA A 163 1.35 6.77 2.26
N MET A 164 0.66 7.83 1.85
CA MET A 164 -0.27 8.56 2.73
C MET A 164 -1.37 7.66 3.32
N HIS A 165 -1.87 6.71 2.53
CA HIS A 165 -2.87 5.74 3.00
C HIS A 165 -2.33 4.84 4.11
N ASP A 166 -1.07 4.42 4.00
CA ASP A 166 -0.41 3.59 5.00
C ASP A 166 -0.15 4.39 6.29
N ARG A 167 0.25 5.68 6.17
CA ARG A 167 0.36 6.60 7.32
C ARG A 167 -0.96 6.78 8.06
N ALA A 168 -2.06 7.00 7.32
CA ALA A 168 -3.37 7.21 7.91
C ALA A 168 -3.87 5.96 8.67
N THR A 169 -3.45 4.76 8.25
CA THR A 169 -3.83 3.49 8.90
C THR A 169 -2.80 2.97 9.90
N GLY A 170 -1.70 3.68 10.13
CA GLY A 170 -0.62 3.24 11.03
C GLY A 170 0.13 2.00 10.54
N THR A 171 0.18 1.81 9.22
CA THR A 171 0.85 0.69 8.57
C THR A 171 2.03 1.16 7.72
N ALA A 172 2.90 0.25 7.30
CA ALA A 172 3.94 0.49 6.31
C ALA A 172 4.10 -0.75 5.43
N ILE A 173 4.45 -0.56 4.16
CA ILE A 173 4.77 -1.68 3.26
C ILE A 173 6.27 -1.97 3.36
N VAL A 174 6.59 -3.18 3.80
CA VAL A 174 7.97 -3.66 3.99
C VAL A 174 8.31 -4.80 3.04
N ARG A 175 9.60 -4.93 2.70
CA ARG A 175 10.12 -6.00 1.86
C ARG A 175 10.15 -7.31 2.63
N THR A 176 9.84 -8.42 1.99
CA THR A 176 9.90 -9.75 2.63
C THR A 176 11.14 -10.56 2.26
N ARG A 177 11.81 -10.21 1.15
CA ARG A 177 12.98 -10.90 0.59
C ARG A 177 13.87 -9.93 -0.15
#